data_AF-A0A9E5M8T4-F1
#
_entry.id   AF-A0A9E5M8T4-F1
#
_cell.length_a   1.000
_cell.length_b   1.000
_cell.length_c   1.000
_cell.angle_alpha   90.00
_cell.angle_beta   90.00
_cell.angle_gamma   90.00
#
_symmetry.space_group_name_H-M   'P 1'
#
loop_
_entity.id
_entity.type
_entity.pdbx_description
1 polymer ?
#
loop_
_entity_poly.entity_id
_entity_poly.type
_entity_poly.pdbx_seq_one_letter_code
_entity_poly.pdbx_strand_id
1 'polypeptide(L)'
;MTISRTDRWQYRFNALVQYTNRTGTSLVPATQVEVYEGKNVALGAWVAYNRQQYRAGELPLERKQALEQLAGWHWEKQKPGRRYDMTRDAEIAKRYQSGERVGMIADSFNLSRQRVHQILKKVSSPNV
;
A
#
# COMPACT_ATOMS: atom_id res chain seq x y z
N MET A 1 -18.25 2.42 31.25
CA MET A 1 -18.62 3.15 30.02
C MET A 1 -18.60 2.18 28.85
N THR A 2 -19.75 1.88 28.27
CA THR A 2 -19.89 0.95 27.15
C THR A 2 -19.48 1.68 25.87
N ILE A 3 -18.29 1.41 25.35
CA ILE A 3 -17.83 1.99 24.09
C ILE A 3 -18.79 1.54 22.98
N SER A 4 -19.43 2.48 22.28
CA SER A 4 -20.41 2.17 21.25
C SER A 4 -19.76 1.46 20.05
N ARG A 5 -20.55 0.77 19.22
CA ARG A 5 -20.04 0.16 17.98
C ARG A 5 -19.46 1.20 17.03
N THR A 6 -20.00 2.42 17.04
CA THR A 6 -19.52 3.56 16.25
C THR A 6 -18.17 4.01 16.77
N ASP A 7 -18.03 4.15 18.09
CA ASP A 7 -16.79 4.59 18.74
C ASP A 7 -15.64 3.60 18.46
N ARG A 8 -15.91 2.29 18.50
CA ARG A 8 -14.90 1.26 18.17
C ARG A 8 -14.46 1.30 16.71
N TRP A 9 -15.38 1.61 15.79
CA TRP A 9 -15.02 1.74 14.38
C TRP A 9 -14.21 3.01 14.16
N GLN A 10 -14.65 4.13 14.72
CA GLN A 10 -13.95 5.42 14.63
C GLN A 10 -12.54 5.34 15.23
N TYR A 11 -12.40 4.70 16.38
CA TYR A 11 -11.11 4.47 17.03
C TYR A 11 -10.11 3.73 16.13
N ARG A 12 -10.56 2.65 15.46
CA ARG A 12 -9.71 1.89 14.53
C ARG A 12 -9.46 2.64 13.23
N PHE A 13 -10.42 3.43 12.77
CA PHE A 13 -10.26 4.32 11.63
C PHE A 13 -9.19 5.38 11.92
N ASN A 14 -9.19 5.99 13.11
CA ASN A 14 -8.16 6.95 13.50
C ASN A 14 -6.77 6.29 13.60
N ALA A 15 -6.69 5.05 14.08
CA ALA A 15 -5.44 4.28 14.03
C ALA A 15 -4.95 4.03 12.59
N LEU A 16 -5.87 3.81 11.63
CA LEU A 16 -5.52 3.72 10.22
C LEU A 16 -5.01 5.05 9.67
N VAL A 17 -5.67 6.17 10.00
CA VAL A 17 -5.23 7.52 9.61
C VAL A 17 -3.81 7.79 10.12
N GLN A 18 -3.52 7.46 11.39
CA GLN A 18 -2.16 7.58 11.95
C GLN A 18 -1.15 6.77 11.12
N TYR A 19 -1.47 5.51 10.82
CA TYR A 19 -0.61 4.65 10.02
C TYR A 19 -0.36 5.21 8.61
N THR A 20 -1.41 5.68 7.93
CA THR A 20 -1.31 6.23 6.57
C THR A 20 -0.50 7.52 6.56
N ASN A 21 -0.68 8.39 7.55
CA ASN A 21 0.10 9.63 7.69
C ASN A 21 1.59 9.33 7.92
N ARG A 22 1.90 8.28 8.69
CA ARG A 22 3.28 7.89 8.98
C ARG A 22 3.98 7.20 7.80
N THR A 23 3.26 6.37 7.04
CA THR A 23 3.86 5.49 6.02
C THR A 23 3.62 5.94 4.59
N GLY A 24 2.69 6.88 4.38
CA GLY A 24 2.23 7.29 3.05
C GLY A 24 1.45 6.21 2.31
N THR A 25 1.06 5.11 2.97
CA THR A 25 0.37 3.99 2.31
C THR A 25 -0.75 3.39 3.16
N SER A 26 -1.81 2.92 2.50
CA SER A 26 -2.86 2.10 3.12
C SER A 26 -2.63 0.58 2.97
N LEU A 27 -1.46 0.20 2.44
CA LEU A 27 -1.04 -1.20 2.31
C LEU A 27 -0.57 -1.74 3.67
N VAL A 28 -1.54 -1.94 4.55
CA VAL A 28 -1.32 -2.46 5.90
C VAL A 28 -1.04 -3.98 5.84
N PRO A 29 0.12 -4.47 6.32
CA PRO A 29 0.38 -5.91 6.48
C PRO A 29 -0.68 -6.57 7.35
N ALA A 30 -1.06 -7.82 7.06
CA ALA A 30 -2.12 -8.52 7.81
C ALA A 30 -1.81 -8.66 9.31
N THR A 31 -0.53 -8.77 9.67
CA THR A 31 -0.03 -8.88 11.05
C THR A 31 0.24 -7.52 11.70
N GLN A 32 0.02 -6.40 11.01
CA GLN A 32 0.31 -5.07 11.55
C GLN A 32 -0.54 -4.79 12.79
N VAL A 33 0.15 -4.47 13.87
CA VAL A 33 -0.41 -3.89 15.09
C VAL A 33 0.05 -2.43 15.17
N GLU A 34 -0.89 -1.52 15.33
CA GLU A 34 -0.62 -0.09 15.53
C GLU A 34 -0.98 0.28 16.98
N VAL A 35 -0.12 1.04 17.65
CA VAL A 35 -0.45 1.61 18.96
C VAL A 35 -1.17 2.92 18.74
N TYR A 36 -2.42 3.02 19.22
CA TYR A 36 -3.22 4.23 19.13
C TYR A 36 -3.83 4.51 20.52
N GLU A 37 -3.63 5.71 21.05
CA GLU A 37 -4.05 6.10 22.41
C GLU A 37 -3.63 5.09 23.50
N GLY A 38 -2.38 4.61 23.42
CA GLY A 38 -1.81 3.71 24.43
C GLY A 38 -2.30 2.26 24.38
N LYS A 39 -3.05 1.86 23.35
CA LYS A 39 -3.52 0.47 23.19
C LYS A 39 -3.17 -0.12 21.83
N ASN A 40 -2.97 -1.43 21.81
CA ASN A 40 -2.69 -2.18 20.60
C ASN A 40 -3.97 -2.34 19.75
N VAL A 41 -3.86 -1.96 18.49
CA VAL A 41 -4.91 -2.11 17.47
C VAL A 41 -4.41 -3.09 16.43
N ALA A 42 -5.09 -4.22 16.27
CA ALA A 42 -4.84 -5.19 15.21
C ALA A 42 -5.29 -4.63 13.84
N LEU A 43 -4.55 -3.62 13.36
CA LEU A 43 -4.91 -2.79 12.21
C LEU A 43 -4.98 -3.60 10.92
N GLY A 44 -4.02 -4.51 10.71
CA GLY A 44 -3.99 -5.38 9.53
C GLY A 44 -5.24 -6.25 9.39
N ALA A 45 -5.63 -6.89 10.50
CA ALA A 45 -6.84 -7.71 10.55
C ALA A 45 -8.11 -6.87 10.34
N TRP A 46 -8.17 -5.66 10.92
CA TRP A 46 -9.32 -4.77 10.77
C TRP A 46 -9.48 -4.23 9.33
N VAL A 47 -8.38 -3.85 8.68
CA VAL A 47 -8.39 -3.44 7.27
C VAL A 47 -8.83 -4.60 6.37
N ALA A 48 -8.33 -5.81 6.63
CA ALA A 48 -8.75 -7.01 5.89
C ALA A 48 -10.26 -7.28 6.04
N TYR A 49 -10.80 -7.13 7.26
CA TYR A 49 -12.22 -7.27 7.53
C TYR A 49 -13.08 -6.25 6.77
N ASN A 50 -12.74 -4.95 6.79
CA ASN A 50 -13.51 -3.94 6.04
C ASN A 50 -13.47 -4.20 4.52
N ARG A 51 -12.33 -4.64 3.97
CA ARG A 51 -12.22 -5.03 2.56
C ARG A 51 -13.07 -6.26 2.22
N GLN A 52 -13.23 -7.20 3.14
CA GLN A 52 -14.12 -8.36 2.97
C GLN A 52 -15.59 -7.92 2.95
N GLN A 53 -16.00 -7.11 3.93
CA GLN A 53 -17.37 -6.60 4.03
C GLN A 53 -17.77 -5.75 2.83
N TYR A 54 -16.83 -4.96 2.29
CA TYR A 54 -17.02 -4.23 1.05
C TYR A 54 -17.35 -5.17 -0.13
N ARG A 55 -16.58 -6.26 -0.29
CA ARG A 55 -16.82 -7.23 -1.38
C ARG A 55 -18.12 -8.00 -1.21
N ALA A 56 -18.57 -8.19 0.03
CA ALA A 56 -19.85 -8.80 0.33
C ALA A 56 -21.04 -7.84 0.14
N GLY A 57 -20.80 -6.54 -0.10
CA GLY A 57 -21.86 -5.53 -0.13
C GLY A 57 -22.44 -5.19 1.24
N GLU A 58 -21.79 -5.61 2.33
CA GLU A 58 -22.28 -5.48 3.71
C GLU A 58 -21.71 -4.26 4.44
N LEU A 59 -20.73 -3.57 3.83
CA LEU A 59 -20.11 -2.39 4.45
C LEU A 59 -21.03 -1.17 4.35
N PRO A 60 -21.40 -0.52 5.48
CA PRO A 60 -22.21 0.69 5.48
C PRO A 60 -21.60 1.81 4.63
N LEU A 61 -22.45 2.57 3.92
CA LEU A 61 -22.03 3.61 2.98
C LEU A 61 -21.09 4.65 3.61
N GLU A 62 -21.40 5.12 4.82
CA GLU A 62 -20.58 6.12 5.54
C GLU A 62 -19.15 5.61 5.77
N ARG A 63 -19.01 4.32 6.12
CA ARG A 63 -17.70 3.69 6.37
C ARG A 63 -16.92 3.48 5.09
N LYS A 64 -17.63 3.13 4.01
CA LYS A 64 -17.05 3.04 2.67
C LYS A 64 -16.47 4.39 2.26
N GLN A 65 -17.28 5.45 2.34
CA GLN A 65 -16.88 6.81 1.95
C GLN A 65 -15.69 7.32 2.79
N ALA A 66 -15.72 7.10 4.11
CA ALA A 66 -14.63 7.51 4.98
C ALA A 66 -13.29 6.80 4.64
N LEU A 67 -13.34 5.50 4.30
CA LEU A 67 -12.15 4.75 3.89
C LEU A 67 -11.63 5.21 2.51
N GLU A 68 -12.53 5.52 1.58
CA GLU A 68 -12.17 6.02 0.23
C GLU A 68 -11.51 7.40 0.25
N GLN A 69 -11.70 8.20 1.31
CA GLN A 69 -11.01 9.47 1.48
C GLN A 69 -9.55 9.33 1.94
N LEU A 70 -9.12 8.13 2.35
CA LEU A 70 -7.73 7.91 2.77
C LEU A 70 -6.79 7.86 1.56
N ALA A 71 -5.71 8.62 1.62
CA ALA A 71 -4.68 8.62 0.59
C ALA A 71 -4.10 7.21 0.39
N GLY A 72 -4.08 6.75 -0.87
CA GLY A 72 -3.60 5.42 -1.24
C GLY A 72 -4.50 4.27 -0.81
N TRP A 73 -5.78 4.52 -0.49
CA TRP A 73 -6.76 3.46 -0.20
C TRP A 73 -7.12 2.63 -1.43
N HIS A 74 -7.14 1.31 -1.24
CA HIS A 74 -7.60 0.36 -2.26
C HIS A 74 -8.41 -0.77 -1.60
N TRP A 75 -9.53 -1.14 -2.24
CA TRP A 75 -10.43 -2.22 -1.78
C TRP A 75 -9.90 -3.61 -2.11
N GLU A 76 -9.16 -3.75 -3.20
CA GLU A 76 -8.60 -5.01 -3.62
C GLU A 76 -7.33 -5.35 -2.85
N LYS A 77 -7.09 -6.65 -2.61
CA LYS A 77 -5.77 -7.09 -2.21
C LYS A 77 -4.86 -6.79 -3.39
N GLN A 78 -4.04 -5.75 -3.28
CA GLN A 78 -2.82 -5.73 -4.06
C GLN A 78 -2.12 -7.05 -3.72
N LYS A 79 -2.06 -8.00 -4.66
CA LYS A 79 -1.04 -9.07 -4.61
C LYS A 79 0.23 -8.32 -4.25
N PRO A 80 1.06 -8.75 -3.28
CA PRO A 80 2.27 -8.02 -2.95
C PRO A 80 2.96 -7.74 -4.27
N GLY A 81 2.86 -6.48 -4.73
CA GLY A 81 3.47 -6.09 -5.98
C GLY A 81 4.93 -6.41 -5.75
N ARG A 82 5.60 -7.00 -6.74
CA ARG A 82 7.06 -7.19 -6.69
C ARG A 82 7.62 -5.88 -6.13
N ARG A 83 8.11 -5.85 -4.89
CA ARG A 83 8.40 -4.58 -4.19
C ARG A 83 9.28 -3.74 -5.11
N TYR A 84 8.73 -2.65 -5.64
CA TYR A 84 9.48 -1.72 -6.45
C TYR A 84 10.22 -0.83 -5.46
N ASP A 85 11.52 -0.74 -5.67
CA ASP A 85 12.39 0.13 -4.89
C ASP A 85 12.57 1.36 -5.76
N MET A 86 11.88 2.45 -5.43
CA MET A 86 11.83 3.64 -6.27
C MET A 86 13.24 4.21 -6.51
N THR A 87 14.15 4.07 -5.56
CA THR A 87 15.53 4.54 -5.67
C THR A 87 16.30 3.68 -6.66
N ARG A 88 16.25 2.35 -6.51
CA ARG A 88 16.87 1.42 -7.46
C ARG A 88 16.29 1.57 -8.86
N ASP A 89 14.96 1.66 -8.95
CA ASP A 89 14.24 1.66 -10.22
C ASP A 89 14.43 2.98 -10.98
N ALA A 90 14.56 4.12 -10.28
CA ALA A 90 14.95 5.40 -10.86
C ALA A 90 16.40 5.39 -11.36
N GLU A 91 17.33 4.79 -10.59
CA GLU A 91 18.74 4.65 -11.02
C GLU A 91 18.86 3.74 -12.25
N ILE A 92 18.11 2.63 -12.29
CA ILE A 92 17.99 1.77 -13.48
C ILE A 92 17.51 2.56 -14.70
N ALA A 93 16.49 3.40 -14.53
CA ALA A 93 15.96 4.24 -15.60
C ALA A 93 16.98 5.29 -16.08
N LYS A 94 17.69 5.94 -15.15
CA LYS A 94 18.73 6.93 -15.44
C LYS A 94 19.87 6.33 -16.26
N ARG A 95 20.39 5.17 -15.84
CA ARG A 95 21.45 4.43 -16.55
C ARG A 95 21.04 4.01 -17.96
N TYR A 96 19.79 3.55 -18.10
CA TYR A 96 19.25 3.22 -19.41
C TYR A 96 19.13 4.46 -20.32
N GLN A 97 18.64 5.58 -19.79
CA GLN A 97 18.53 6.86 -20.53
C GLN A 97 19.90 7.42 -20.95
N SER A 98 20.96 7.17 -20.18
CA SER A 98 22.33 7.51 -20.58
C SER A 98 22.94 6.57 -21.63
N GLY A 99 22.18 5.58 -22.11
CA GLY A 99 22.60 4.65 -23.17
C GLY A 99 23.29 3.39 -22.67
N GLU A 100 23.30 3.12 -21.36
CA GLU A 100 23.90 1.89 -20.83
C GLU A 100 23.07 0.66 -21.24
N ARG A 101 23.77 -0.43 -21.61
CA ARG A 101 23.11 -1.65 -22.07
C ARG A 101 22.35 -2.32 -20.93
N VAL A 102 21.11 -2.73 -21.21
CA VAL A 102 20.22 -3.42 -20.25
C VAL A 102 20.88 -4.62 -19.56
N GLY A 103 21.79 -5.34 -20.23
CA GLY A 103 22.56 -6.42 -19.63
C GLY A 103 23.46 -5.97 -18.48
N MET A 104 24.23 -4.90 -18.67
CA MET A 104 25.17 -4.37 -17.66
C MET A 104 24.41 -3.81 -16.45
N ILE A 105 23.27 -3.16 -16.71
CA ILE A 105 22.37 -2.67 -15.67
C ILE A 105 21.81 -3.86 -14.87
N ALA A 106 21.36 -4.91 -15.55
CA ALA A 106 20.82 -6.11 -14.91
C ALA A 106 21.85 -6.76 -13.98
N ASP A 107 23.09 -6.92 -14.45
CA ASP A 107 24.18 -7.51 -13.67
C ASP A 107 24.53 -6.64 -12.45
N SER A 108 24.59 -5.31 -12.62
CA SER A 108 24.89 -4.35 -11.53
C SER A 108 23.87 -4.39 -10.37
N PHE A 109 22.62 -4.72 -10.67
CA PHE A 109 21.55 -4.79 -9.68
C PHE A 109 21.17 -6.21 -9.28
N ASN A 110 21.90 -7.22 -9.77
CA ASN A 110 21.58 -8.64 -9.60
C ASN A 110 20.13 -8.96 -10.01
N LEU A 111 19.71 -8.42 -11.16
CA LEU A 111 18.38 -8.59 -11.74
C LEU A 111 18.46 -9.33 -13.07
N SER A 112 17.35 -9.92 -13.51
CA SER A 112 17.24 -10.40 -14.89
C SER A 112 16.99 -9.24 -15.86
N ARG A 113 17.42 -9.38 -17.12
CA ARG A 113 17.11 -8.41 -18.19
C ARG A 113 15.60 -8.18 -18.35
N GLN A 114 14.80 -9.25 -18.23
CA GLN A 114 13.34 -9.15 -18.23
C GLN A 114 12.82 -8.26 -17.10
N ARG A 115 13.43 -8.32 -15.91
CA ARG A 115 13.06 -7.48 -14.78
C ARG A 115 13.39 -6.01 -15.02
N VAL A 116 14.56 -5.71 -15.60
CA VAL A 116 14.92 -4.34 -16.00
C VAL A 116 13.92 -3.77 -17.01
N HIS A 117 13.54 -4.53 -18.04
CA HIS A 117 12.52 -4.07 -19.01
C HIS A 117 11.15 -3.81 -18.38
N GLN A 118 10.72 -4.63 -17.41
CA GLN A 118 9.48 -4.38 -16.67
C GLN A 118 9.52 -3.10 -15.85
N ILE A 119 10.69 -2.77 -15.29
CA ILE A 119 10.91 -1.51 -14.56
C ILE A 119 10.80 -0.33 -15.52
N LEU A 120 11.53 -0.37 -16.64
CA LEU A 120 11.49 0.69 -17.65
C LEU A 120 10.08 0.94 -18.20
N LYS A 121 9.33 -0.12 -18.53
CA LYS A 121 7.91 0.00 -18.96
C LYS A 121 7.03 0.71 -17.93
N LYS A 122 7.27 0.48 -16.63
CA LYS A 122 6.46 1.10 -15.57
C LYS A 122 6.85 2.56 -15.33
N VAL A 123 8.14 2.88 -15.38
CA VAL A 123 8.64 4.27 -15.24
C VAL A 123 8.20 5.15 -16.41
N SER A 124 8.17 4.61 -17.63
CA SER A 124 7.70 5.34 -18.83
C SER A 124 6.18 5.43 -18.96
N SER A 125 5.42 4.65 -18.17
CA SER A 125 3.95 4.74 -18.09
C SER A 125 3.55 5.15 -16.67
N PRO A 126 3.70 6.45 -16.30
CA PRO A 126 3.08 6.95 -15.09
C PRO A 126 1.56 6.77 -15.25
N ASN A 127 0.93 6.10 -14.29
CA ASN A 127 -0.51 5.82 -14.29
C ASN A 127 -1.28 7.13 -14.53
N VAL A 128 -2.10 7.16 -15.59
CA VAL A 128 -3.30 8.00 -15.71
C VAL A 128 -4.42 7.36 -14.87
#